data_AF-A0A480PJ72-F1
#
_entry.id   AF-A0A480PJ72-F1
#
_cell.length_a   1.000
_cell.length_b   1.000
_cell.length_c   1.000
_cell.angle_alpha   90.00
_cell.angle_beta   90.00
_cell.angle_gamma   90.00
#
_symmetry.space_group_name_H-M   'P 1'
#
loop_
_entity.id
_entity.type
_entity.pdbx_description
1 polymer ?
#
loop_
_entity_poly.entity_id
_entity_poly.type
_entity_poly.pdbx_seq_one_letter_code
_entity_poly.pdbx_strand_id
1 'polypeptide(L)'
;MSGCLPSNPWITDDTQFWDLNAKLVEIPTKMRVERWAINFSELIRDPKGRQSFQYFLKKEFSGENLGFWEACEDLKYGDQSKVKEKAEEIYKLFLAPGARRWINIDGKTMDITVKGLKHPHRYVLDAAQTHIYMLMKKDSYARYLKSPIYKEMLAKAIEPQETTKKSSSLLFMRRHLRSSPSPVILRQLEEEAKAREAANTVDITQVMSKLDRRSQLKKELPPK
;
A
#
# COMPACT_ATOMS: atom_id res chain seq x y z
N MET A 1 2.23 -17.05 -22.28
CA MET A 1 1.99 -16.52 -20.93
C MET A 1 2.21 -17.67 -19.95
N SER A 2 3.19 -17.53 -19.06
CA SER A 2 3.43 -18.53 -18.00
C SER A 2 2.35 -18.39 -16.92
N GLY A 3 1.89 -19.48 -16.33
CA GLY A 3 1.00 -19.45 -15.17
C GLY A 3 1.69 -18.84 -13.94
N CYS A 4 0.98 -18.79 -12.80
CA CYS A 4 1.55 -18.38 -11.52
C CYS A 4 1.54 -19.53 -10.50
N LEU A 5 2.56 -19.54 -9.64
CA LEU A 5 2.73 -20.54 -8.59
C LEU A 5 2.29 -19.98 -7.25
N PRO A 6 1.62 -20.77 -6.39
CA PRO A 6 1.38 -22.21 -6.54
C PRO A 6 0.24 -22.55 -7.52
N SER A 7 -0.74 -21.65 -7.65
CA SER A 7 -1.82 -21.73 -8.63
C SER A 7 -2.41 -20.34 -8.91
N ASN A 8 -3.30 -20.20 -9.90
CA ASN A 8 -4.01 -18.94 -10.15
C ASN A 8 -5.27 -18.87 -9.27
N PRO A 9 -5.37 -17.92 -8.32
CA PRO A 9 -6.51 -17.83 -7.40
C PRO A 9 -7.87 -17.75 -8.10
N TRP A 10 -7.93 -17.17 -9.30
CA TRP A 10 -9.16 -17.05 -10.08
C TRP A 10 -9.64 -18.38 -10.70
N ILE A 11 -8.79 -19.41 -10.70
CA ILE A 11 -9.08 -20.74 -11.27
C ILE A 11 -9.28 -21.77 -10.15
N THR A 12 -8.52 -21.66 -9.07
CA THR A 12 -8.47 -22.66 -7.99
C THR A 12 -9.20 -22.24 -6.70
N ASP A 13 -9.63 -20.98 -6.60
CA ASP A 13 -10.16 -20.37 -5.37
C ASP A 13 -9.17 -20.42 -4.18
N ASP A 14 -7.88 -20.64 -4.46
CA ASP A 14 -6.79 -20.65 -3.48
C ASP A 14 -6.09 -19.29 -3.44
N THR A 15 -6.14 -18.61 -2.29
CA THR A 15 -5.56 -17.27 -2.10
C THR A 15 -4.06 -17.27 -1.83
N GLN A 16 -3.41 -18.44 -1.72
CA GLN A 16 -2.00 -18.54 -1.33
C GLN A 16 -1.07 -17.70 -2.21
N PHE A 17 -1.35 -17.57 -3.51
CA PHE A 17 -0.58 -16.69 -4.39
C PHE A 17 -0.62 -15.21 -3.94
N TRP A 18 -1.78 -14.71 -3.52
CA TRP A 18 -1.90 -13.33 -3.02
C TRP A 18 -1.20 -13.15 -1.68
N ASP A 19 -1.32 -14.13 -0.78
CA ASP A 19 -0.69 -14.08 0.54
C ASP A 19 0.84 -14.05 0.42
N LEU A 20 1.41 -14.91 -0.44
CA LEU A 20 2.85 -14.95 -0.72
C LEU A 20 3.37 -13.69 -1.41
N ASN A 21 2.52 -12.98 -2.16
CA ASN A 21 2.88 -11.76 -2.87
C ASN A 21 2.35 -10.48 -2.21
N ALA A 22 1.89 -10.56 -0.96
CA ALA A 22 1.43 -9.40 -0.21
C ALA A 22 2.52 -8.31 -0.13
N LYS A 23 2.12 -7.03 -0.17
CA LYS A 23 3.07 -5.91 -0.28
C LYS A 23 4.15 -5.92 0.80
N LEU A 24 3.79 -6.27 2.03
CA LEU A 24 4.66 -6.28 3.21
C LEU A 24 4.89 -7.70 3.76
N VAL A 25 4.84 -8.72 2.89
CA VAL A 25 5.19 -10.09 3.28
C VAL A 25 6.58 -10.12 3.92
N GLU A 26 6.75 -10.95 4.95
CA GLU A 26 8.00 -11.07 5.69
C GLU A 26 9.14 -11.54 4.77
N ILE A 27 8.89 -12.63 4.05
CA ILE A 27 9.81 -13.26 3.10
C ILE A 27 9.20 -13.19 1.69
N PRO A 28 9.77 -12.42 0.74
CA PRO A 28 9.28 -12.36 -0.62
C PRO A 28 9.50 -13.68 -1.37
N THR A 29 8.72 -13.91 -2.43
CA THR A 29 8.95 -15.04 -3.34
C THR A 29 10.23 -14.84 -4.15
N LYS A 30 10.87 -15.94 -4.56
CA LYS A 30 12.10 -15.91 -5.38
C LYS A 30 11.90 -15.14 -6.68
N MET A 31 10.79 -15.39 -7.39
CA MET A 31 10.40 -14.65 -8.58
C MET A 31 10.28 -13.13 -8.33
N ARG A 32 9.74 -12.71 -7.17
CA ARG A 32 9.66 -11.30 -6.80
C ARG A 32 11.03 -10.68 -6.56
N VAL A 33 11.95 -11.40 -5.91
CA VAL A 33 13.33 -10.93 -5.69
C VAL A 33 14.12 -10.85 -6.99
N GLU A 34 14.01 -11.86 -7.86
CA GLU A 34 14.65 -11.87 -9.19
C GLU A 34 14.16 -10.71 -10.07
N ARG A 35 12.87 -10.34 -9.94
CA ARG A 35 12.30 -9.19 -10.65
C ARG A 35 13.00 -7.88 -10.31
N TRP A 36 13.52 -7.72 -9.09
CA TRP A 36 14.30 -6.54 -8.71
C TRP A 36 15.59 -6.37 -9.50
N ALA A 37 16.14 -7.45 -10.07
CA ALA A 37 17.34 -7.43 -10.90
C ALA A 37 17.07 -7.08 -12.37
N ILE A 38 15.80 -7.08 -12.82
CA ILE A 38 15.45 -6.72 -14.20
C ILE A 38 15.77 -5.25 -14.48
N ASN A 39 15.36 -4.36 -13.58
CA ASN A 39 15.72 -2.95 -13.63
C ASN A 39 15.48 -2.25 -12.28
N PHE A 40 16.10 -1.09 -12.10
CA PHE A 40 16.02 -0.33 -10.85
C PHE A 40 14.58 0.13 -10.50
N SER A 41 13.71 0.34 -11.49
CA SER A 41 12.32 0.72 -11.23
C SER A 41 11.54 -0.41 -10.55
N GLU A 42 11.84 -1.67 -10.87
CA GLU A 42 11.20 -2.82 -10.21
C GLU A 42 11.63 -2.92 -8.73
N LEU A 43 12.92 -2.70 -8.44
CA LEU A 43 13.43 -2.65 -7.08
C LEU A 43 12.80 -1.51 -6.25
N ILE A 44 12.79 -0.29 -6.80
CA ILE A 44 12.38 0.91 -6.05
C ILE A 44 10.86 1.00 -5.84
N ARG A 45 10.05 0.40 -6.72
CA ARG A 45 8.59 0.41 -6.57
C ARG A 45 8.11 -0.64 -5.58
N ASP A 46 8.90 -1.68 -5.35
CA ASP A 46 8.61 -2.72 -4.37
C ASP A 46 8.94 -2.23 -2.94
N PRO A 47 8.00 -2.22 -1.99
CA PRO A 47 8.28 -1.85 -0.60
C PRO A 47 9.37 -2.70 0.06
N LYS A 48 9.40 -4.01 -0.21
CA LYS A 48 10.42 -4.93 0.33
C LYS A 48 11.76 -4.75 -0.39
N GLY A 49 11.72 -4.47 -1.69
CA GLY A 49 12.88 -4.09 -2.48
C GLY A 49 13.55 -2.84 -1.92
N ARG A 50 12.77 -1.77 -1.70
CA ARG A 50 13.25 -0.53 -1.04
C ARG A 50 13.81 -0.77 0.34
N GLN A 51 13.15 -1.57 1.18
CA GLN A 51 13.65 -1.88 2.51
C GLN A 51 15.04 -2.55 2.46
N SER A 52 15.21 -3.53 1.56
CA SER A 52 16.50 -4.20 1.34
C SER A 52 17.56 -3.24 0.81
N PHE A 53 17.21 -2.42 -0.19
CA PHE A 53 18.10 -1.44 -0.78
C PHE A 53 18.51 -0.35 0.22
N GLN A 54 17.59 0.13 1.05
CA GLN A 54 17.88 1.08 2.13
C GLN A 54 18.87 0.51 3.15
N TYR A 55 18.74 -0.78 3.49
CA TYR A 55 19.69 -1.45 4.38
C TYR A 55 21.09 -1.50 3.77
N PHE A 56 21.19 -1.81 2.47
CA PHE A 56 22.45 -1.74 1.72
C PHE A 56 23.05 -0.33 1.71
N LEU A 57 22.27 0.70 1.34
CA LEU A 57 22.74 2.09 1.29
C LEU A 57 23.20 2.60 2.66
N LYS A 58 22.56 2.18 3.75
CA LYS A 58 22.99 2.52 5.12
C LYS A 58 24.38 1.97 5.44
N LYS A 59 24.72 0.77 4.97
CA LYS A 59 26.07 0.20 5.16
C LYS A 59 27.15 0.97 4.39
N GLU A 60 26.75 1.62 3.30
CA GLU A 60 27.66 2.39 2.45
C GLU A 60 27.54 3.90 2.68
N PHE A 61 26.92 4.32 3.80
CA PHE A 61 26.76 5.73 4.16
C PHE A 61 26.14 6.59 3.04
N SER A 62 25.19 6.02 2.28
CA SER A 62 24.50 6.67 1.16
C SER A 62 22.97 6.62 1.30
N GLY A 63 22.48 6.40 2.53
CA GLY A 63 21.06 6.16 2.84
C GLY A 63 20.16 7.39 2.72
N GLU A 64 20.74 8.59 2.71
CA GLU A 64 20.07 9.87 2.48
C GLU A 64 19.50 9.99 1.06
N ASN A 65 20.15 9.40 0.05
CA ASN A 65 19.70 9.45 -1.35
C ASN A 65 18.31 8.83 -1.52
N LEU A 66 18.10 7.64 -0.95
CA LEU A 66 16.80 6.98 -0.98
C LEU A 66 15.77 7.73 -0.15
N GLY A 67 16.14 8.21 1.04
CA GLY A 67 15.24 9.01 1.87
C GLY A 67 14.77 10.29 1.19
N PHE A 68 15.64 10.98 0.47
CA PHE A 68 15.28 12.15 -0.33
C PHE A 68 14.31 11.78 -1.46
N TRP A 69 14.60 10.69 -2.18
CA TRP A 69 13.74 10.20 -3.26
C TRP A 69 12.33 9.87 -2.76
N GLU A 70 12.21 9.21 -1.61
CA GLU A 70 10.92 8.89 -0.99
C GLU A 70 10.15 10.13 -0.54
N ALA A 71 10.85 11.11 0.04
CA ALA A 71 10.23 12.37 0.44
C ALA A 71 9.69 13.14 -0.78
N CYS A 72 10.38 13.08 -1.92
CA CYS A 72 9.89 13.66 -3.19
C CYS A 72 8.67 12.90 -3.74
N GLU A 73 8.61 11.57 -3.61
CA GLU A 73 7.41 10.80 -3.98
C GLU A 73 6.20 11.18 -3.10
N ASP A 74 6.41 11.32 -1.79
CA ASP A 74 5.37 11.75 -0.85
C ASP A 74 4.93 13.21 -1.07
N LEU A 75 5.82 14.09 -1.52
CA LEU A 75 5.46 15.43 -1.96
C LEU A 75 4.53 15.42 -3.18
N LYS A 76 4.81 14.54 -4.16
CA LYS A 76 4.05 14.47 -5.42
C LYS A 76 2.68 13.84 -5.27
N TYR A 77 2.60 12.73 -4.53
CA TYR A 77 1.40 11.89 -4.45
C TYR A 77 0.70 11.92 -3.09
N GLY A 78 1.27 12.62 -2.11
CA GLY A 78 0.66 12.82 -0.81
C GLY A 78 -0.33 14.00 -0.79
N ASP A 79 -0.63 14.44 0.44
CA ASP A 79 -1.56 15.52 0.72
C ASP A 79 -1.14 16.85 0.07
N GLN A 80 -1.94 17.31 -0.90
CA GLN A 80 -1.66 18.52 -1.68
C GLN A 80 -1.74 19.80 -0.83
N SER A 81 -2.48 19.78 0.28
CA SER A 81 -2.57 20.94 1.18
C SER A 81 -1.23 21.25 1.87
N LYS A 82 -0.35 20.25 2.00
CA LYS A 82 0.93 20.34 2.70
C LYS A 82 2.13 20.50 1.77
N VAL A 83 1.91 20.64 0.46
CA VAL A 83 2.99 20.67 -0.54
C VAL A 83 4.01 21.77 -0.26
N LYS A 84 3.56 22.97 0.10
CA LYS A 84 4.46 24.09 0.39
C LYS A 84 5.37 23.79 1.58
N GLU A 85 4.78 23.37 2.70
CA GLU A 85 5.50 23.05 3.94
C GLU A 85 6.48 21.88 3.72
N LYS A 86 6.03 20.81 3.07
CA LYS A 86 6.86 19.64 2.75
C LYS A 86 8.03 20.01 1.85
N ALA A 87 7.82 20.81 0.81
CA ALA A 87 8.89 21.20 -0.10
C ALA A 87 10.00 21.98 0.63
N GLU A 88 9.63 22.90 1.52
CA GLU A 88 10.58 23.65 2.35
C GLU A 88 11.30 22.76 3.37
N GLU A 89 10.58 21.81 4.00
CA GLU A 89 11.17 20.82 4.92
C GLU A 89 12.20 19.94 4.21
N ILE A 90 11.84 19.40 3.04
CA ILE A 90 12.73 18.55 2.24
C ILE A 90 13.99 19.33 1.85
N TYR A 91 13.84 20.60 1.44
CA TYR A 91 14.99 21.45 1.14
C TYR A 91 15.91 21.61 2.36
N LYS A 92 15.37 21.96 3.53
CA LYS A 92 16.16 22.15 4.76
C LYS A 92 16.83 20.85 5.23
N LEU A 93 16.17 19.71 5.04
CA LEU A 93 16.65 18.41 5.52
C LEU A 93 17.72 17.77 4.62
N PHE A 94 17.65 18.00 3.31
CA PHE A 94 18.52 17.31 2.34
C PHE A 94 19.37 18.23 1.45
N LEU A 95 18.92 19.44 1.11
CA LEU A 95 19.55 20.27 0.07
C LEU A 95 20.26 21.51 0.60
N ALA A 96 19.81 22.05 1.73
CA ALA A 96 20.38 23.25 2.32
C ALA A 96 21.86 23.04 2.70
N PRO A 97 22.71 24.07 2.62
CA PRO A 97 24.08 24.00 3.14
C PRO A 97 24.07 23.61 4.62
N GLY A 98 24.80 22.56 4.99
CA GLY A 98 24.82 22.04 6.36
C GLY A 98 23.58 21.23 6.76
N ALA A 99 22.74 20.80 5.81
CA ALA A 99 21.59 19.96 6.08
C ALA A 99 21.97 18.66 6.80
N ARG A 100 21.13 18.20 7.73
CA ARG A 100 21.39 17.00 8.54
C ARG A 100 21.55 15.72 7.70
N ARG A 101 20.84 15.63 6.57
CA ARG A 101 20.92 14.51 5.62
C ARG A 101 21.33 15.04 4.25
N TRP A 102 22.38 15.86 4.22
CA TRP A 102 22.82 16.53 3.00
C TRP A 102 23.12 15.54 1.87
N ILE A 103 22.56 15.80 0.68
CA ILE A 103 22.78 15.02 -0.55
C ILE A 103 23.58 15.84 -1.55
N ASN A 104 24.37 15.15 -2.38
CA ASN A 104 25.13 15.79 -3.44
C ASN A 104 24.31 15.83 -4.75
N ILE A 105 24.02 17.03 -5.24
CA ILE A 105 23.41 17.27 -6.56
C ILE A 105 24.23 18.30 -7.34
N ASP A 106 24.18 18.22 -8.67
CA ASP A 106 24.89 19.20 -9.50
C ASP A 106 24.33 20.63 -9.36
N GLY A 107 25.19 21.63 -9.60
CA GLY A 107 24.83 23.04 -9.40
C GLY A 107 23.64 23.49 -10.25
N LYS A 108 23.54 22.99 -11.49
CA LYS A 108 22.40 23.28 -12.38
C LYS A 108 21.08 22.81 -11.78
N THR A 109 21.05 21.60 -11.21
CA THR A 109 19.88 21.02 -10.58
C THR A 109 19.54 21.74 -9.28
N MET A 110 20.54 22.17 -8.51
CA MET A 110 20.34 23.01 -7.34
C MET A 110 19.70 24.35 -7.72
N ASP A 111 20.19 25.04 -8.74
CA ASP A 111 19.66 26.33 -9.20
C ASP A 111 18.20 26.22 -9.64
N ILE A 112 17.86 25.18 -10.40
CA ILE A 112 16.47 24.88 -10.82
C ILE A 112 15.58 24.68 -9.59
N THR A 113 16.07 23.91 -8.61
CA THR A 113 15.33 23.59 -7.39
C THR A 113 15.09 24.84 -6.55
N VAL A 114 16.12 25.64 -6.28
CA VAL A 114 16.02 26.89 -5.50
C VAL A 114 15.12 27.91 -6.19
N LYS A 115 15.19 28.03 -7.52
CA LYS A 115 14.29 28.92 -8.28
C LYS A 115 12.83 28.45 -8.19
N GLY A 116 12.60 27.14 -8.30
CA GLY A 116 11.26 26.54 -8.18
C GLY A 116 10.67 26.72 -6.78
N LEU A 117 11.48 26.60 -5.73
CA LEU A 117 11.04 26.74 -4.34
C LEU A 117 10.55 28.15 -3.97
N LYS A 118 10.77 29.17 -4.83
CA LYS A 118 10.11 30.48 -4.68
C LYS A 118 8.59 30.41 -4.85
N HIS A 119 8.12 29.46 -5.65
CA HIS A 119 6.70 29.15 -5.85
C HIS A 119 6.48 27.64 -5.75
N PRO A 120 6.47 27.06 -4.53
CA PRO A 120 6.39 25.62 -4.35
C PRO A 120 5.14 25.01 -4.99
N HIS A 121 5.35 23.93 -5.74
CA HIS A 121 4.31 23.11 -6.35
C HIS A 121 4.73 21.64 -6.28
N ARG A 122 3.81 20.71 -6.56
CA ARG A 122 4.06 19.27 -6.37
C ARG A 122 5.26 18.70 -7.14
N TYR A 123 5.69 19.36 -8.21
CA TYR A 123 6.80 18.93 -9.09
C TYR A 123 8.09 19.75 -8.89
N VAL A 124 8.15 20.59 -7.85
CA VAL A 124 9.27 21.53 -7.66
C VAL A 124 10.61 20.82 -7.45
N LEU A 125 10.59 19.58 -6.98
CA LEU A 125 11.78 18.76 -6.72
C LEU A 125 12.08 17.72 -7.81
N ASP A 126 11.33 17.68 -8.92
CA ASP A 126 11.43 16.62 -9.94
C ASP A 126 12.84 16.52 -10.55
N ALA A 127 13.50 17.65 -10.78
CA ALA A 127 14.85 17.70 -11.33
C ALA A 127 15.86 17.04 -10.36
N ALA A 128 15.84 17.44 -9.09
CA ALA A 128 16.69 16.88 -8.04
C ALA A 128 16.37 15.39 -7.79
N GLN A 129 15.09 15.03 -7.76
CA GLN A 129 14.68 13.64 -7.59
C GLN A 129 15.18 12.75 -8.74
N THR A 130 15.07 13.24 -9.98
CA THR A 130 15.55 12.50 -11.17
C THR A 130 17.06 12.35 -11.15
N HIS A 131 17.79 13.40 -10.75
CA HIS A 131 19.24 13.35 -10.60
C HIS A 131 19.65 12.26 -9.60
N ILE A 132 19.07 12.25 -8.39
CA ILE A 132 19.36 11.26 -7.35
C ILE A 132 18.92 9.85 -7.75
N TYR A 133 17.78 9.71 -8.43
CA TYR A 133 17.34 8.43 -8.98
C TYR A 133 18.37 7.86 -9.95
N MET A 134 18.88 8.69 -10.88
CA MET A 134 19.88 8.25 -11.85
C MET A 134 21.23 7.96 -11.21
N LEU A 135 21.61 8.71 -10.17
CA LEU A 135 22.82 8.45 -9.38
C LEU A 135 22.75 7.05 -8.74
N MET A 136 21.68 6.77 -7.99
CA MET A 136 21.47 5.45 -7.37
C MET A 136 21.38 4.33 -8.41
N LYS A 137 20.70 4.58 -9.54
CA LYS A 137 20.55 3.60 -10.63
C LYS A 137 21.88 3.21 -11.26
N LYS A 138 22.77 4.18 -11.48
CA LYS A 138 24.05 3.97 -12.19
C LYS A 138 25.12 3.36 -11.31
N ASP A 139 25.14 3.71 -10.02
CA ASP A 139 26.20 3.29 -9.11
C ASP A 139 25.69 2.26 -8.07
N SER A 140 24.90 2.72 -7.10
CA SER A 140 24.48 1.91 -5.94
C SER A 140 23.70 0.66 -6.32
N TYR A 141 22.83 0.72 -7.33
CA TYR A 141 22.00 -0.41 -7.76
C TYR A 141 22.82 -1.57 -8.33
N ALA A 142 23.82 -1.27 -9.17
CA ALA A 142 24.69 -2.30 -9.74
C ALA A 142 25.52 -3.01 -8.65
N ARG A 143 25.94 -2.26 -7.63
CA ARG A 143 26.66 -2.80 -6.47
C ARG A 143 25.73 -3.59 -5.55
N TYR A 144 24.50 -3.13 -5.34
CA TYR A 144 23.47 -3.84 -4.57
C TYR A 144 23.20 -5.24 -5.13
N LEU A 145 23.00 -5.39 -6.45
CA LEU A 145 22.73 -6.70 -7.06
C LEU A 145 23.90 -7.69 -6.91
N LYS A 146 25.13 -7.19 -6.74
CA LYS A 146 26.33 -8.02 -6.51
C LYS A 146 26.60 -8.26 -5.02
N SER A 147 25.94 -7.51 -4.14
CA SER A 147 26.18 -7.51 -2.70
C SER A 147 25.73 -8.82 -2.04
N PRO A 148 26.33 -9.20 -0.89
CA PRO A 148 25.84 -10.30 -0.08
C PRO A 148 24.39 -10.12 0.35
N ILE A 149 23.93 -8.88 0.57
CA ILE A 149 22.57 -8.56 1.01
C ILE A 149 21.53 -9.06 0.00
N TYR A 150 21.74 -8.78 -1.29
CA TYR A 150 20.83 -9.24 -2.34
C TYR A 150 20.90 -10.76 -2.51
N LYS A 151 22.11 -11.34 -2.50
CA LYS A 151 22.30 -12.80 -2.62
C LYS A 151 21.65 -13.58 -1.48
N GLU A 152 21.78 -13.09 -0.25
CA GLU A 152 21.10 -13.68 0.92
C GLU A 152 19.58 -13.55 0.84
N MET A 153 19.07 -12.41 0.35
CA MET A 153 17.64 -12.24 0.13
C MET A 153 17.12 -13.26 -0.89
N LEU A 154 17.85 -13.45 -1.99
CA LEU A 154 17.51 -14.43 -3.03
C LEU A 154 17.57 -15.87 -2.50
N ALA A 155 18.58 -16.20 -1.68
CA ALA A 155 18.73 -17.54 -1.10
C ALA A 155 17.63 -17.88 -0.07
N LYS A 156 17.11 -16.87 0.64
CA LYS A 156 16.02 -17.04 1.63
C LYS A 156 14.62 -16.94 1.02
N ALA A 157 14.51 -16.54 -0.25
CA ALA A 157 13.23 -16.28 -0.89
C ALA A 157 12.41 -17.56 -1.07
N ILE A 158 11.09 -17.46 -0.93
CA ILE A 158 10.19 -18.61 -1.02
C ILE A 158 10.04 -19.00 -2.50
N GLU A 159 10.24 -20.28 -2.81
CA GLU A 159 9.93 -20.88 -4.11
C GLU A 159 8.67 -21.74 -3.95
N PRO A 160 7.47 -21.21 -4.28
CA PRO A 160 6.23 -21.95 -4.10
C PRO A 160 6.21 -23.16 -5.03
N GLN A 161 5.93 -24.34 -4.49
CA GLN A 161 5.77 -25.55 -5.29
C GLN A 161 4.42 -25.55 -6.00
N GLU A 162 4.32 -26.20 -7.15
CA GLU A 162 3.02 -26.40 -7.80
C GLU A 162 2.11 -27.20 -6.87
N THR A 163 0.87 -26.75 -6.67
CA THR A 163 -0.14 -27.59 -6.03
C THR A 163 -0.45 -28.74 -6.98
N THR A 164 0.06 -29.95 -6.70
CA THR A 164 -0.32 -31.14 -7.44
C THR A 164 -1.82 -31.35 -7.26
N LYS A 165 -2.56 -31.20 -8.36
CA LYS A 165 -3.96 -31.61 -8.40
C LYS A 165 -3.97 -33.10 -8.04
N LYS A 166 -4.51 -33.46 -6.87
CA LYS A 166 -5.09 -34.81 -6.73
C LYS A 166 -6.14 -34.89 -7.82
N SER A 167 -5.82 -35.63 -8.87
CA SER A 167 -6.70 -35.97 -9.98
C SER A 167 -7.91 -36.71 -9.41
N SER A 168 -8.87 -35.96 -8.87
CA SER A 168 -10.26 -36.40 -8.86
C SER A 168 -10.78 -36.07 -10.24
N SER A 169 -11.00 -37.12 -11.00
CA SER A 169 -11.68 -37.15 -12.29
C SER A 169 -13.05 -36.49 -12.18
N LEU A 170 -13.12 -35.16 -12.32
CA LEU A 170 -14.34 -34.41 -12.60
C LEU A 170 -14.01 -33.28 -13.58
N LEU A 171 -13.68 -33.68 -14.81
CA LEU A 171 -13.69 -32.80 -15.96
C LEU A 171 -15.16 -32.42 -16.25
N PHE A 172 -15.40 -31.12 -16.42
CA PHE A 172 -16.68 -30.50 -16.84
C PHE A 172 -17.84 -30.45 -15.84
N MET A 173 -17.62 -29.78 -14.71
CA MET A 173 -18.64 -28.85 -14.20
C MET A 173 -17.99 -27.48 -14.18
N ARG A 174 -18.28 -26.67 -15.21
CA ARG A 174 -18.07 -25.23 -15.16
C ARG A 174 -18.92 -24.76 -13.98
N ARG A 175 -18.33 -24.69 -12.77
CA ARG A 175 -18.98 -24.07 -11.62
C ARG A 175 -19.40 -22.71 -12.14
N HIS A 176 -20.71 -22.47 -12.21
CA HIS A 176 -21.23 -21.15 -12.50
C HIS A 176 -20.54 -20.22 -11.49
N LEU A 177 -19.62 -19.39 -11.96
CA LEU A 177 -19.20 -18.20 -11.23
C LEU A 177 -20.51 -17.55 -10.82
N ARG A 178 -20.86 -17.62 -9.52
CA ARG A 178 -21.99 -16.85 -9.03
C ARG A 178 -21.59 -15.42 -9.30
N SER A 179 -22.27 -14.79 -10.26
CA SER A 179 -22.14 -13.36 -10.49
C SER A 179 -22.32 -12.67 -9.15
N SER A 180 -21.33 -11.88 -8.72
CA SER A 180 -21.53 -11.00 -7.58
C SER A 180 -22.86 -10.28 -7.77
N PRO A 181 -23.70 -10.16 -6.73
CA PRO A 181 -24.96 -9.45 -6.83
C PRO A 181 -24.70 -8.07 -7.44
N SER A 182 -25.57 -7.64 -8.37
CA SER A 182 -25.48 -6.30 -8.96
C SER A 182 -25.31 -5.26 -7.85
N PRO A 183 -24.51 -4.18 -8.05
CA PRO A 183 -24.31 -3.13 -7.05
C PRO A 183 -25.62 -2.59 -6.44
N VAL A 184 -26.71 -2.64 -7.22
CA VAL A 184 -28.06 -2.26 -6.78
C VAL A 184 -28.60 -3.21 -5.70
N ILE A 185 -28.41 -4.52 -5.88
CA ILE A 185 -28.87 -5.55 -4.93
C ILE A 185 -28.06 -5.47 -3.63
N LEU A 186 -26.74 -5.24 -3.74
CA LEU A 186 -25.89 -5.03 -2.56
C LEU A 186 -26.35 -3.83 -1.73
N ARG A 187 -26.66 -2.71 -2.38
CA ARG A 187 -27.16 -1.51 -1.72
C ARG A 187 -28.51 -1.75 -1.03
N GLN A 188 -29.42 -2.49 -1.69
CA GLN A 188 -30.71 -2.86 -1.09
C GLN A 188 -30.54 -3.76 0.14
N LEU A 189 -29.64 -4.75 0.07
CA LEU A 189 -29.36 -5.63 1.22
C LEU A 189 -28.73 -4.86 2.39
N GLU A 190 -27.88 -3.88 2.10
CA GLU A 190 -27.25 -3.02 3.10
C GLU A 190 -28.28 -2.08 3.77
N GLU A 191 -29.19 -1.49 2.99
CA GLU A 191 -30.31 -0.70 3.50
C GLU A 191 -31.29 -1.56 4.33
N GLU A 192 -31.59 -2.78 3.89
CA GLU A 192 -32.47 -3.71 4.61
C GLU A 192 -31.81 -4.21 5.91
N ALA A 193 -30.52 -4.54 5.90
CA ALA A 193 -29.76 -4.91 7.09
C ALA A 193 -29.75 -3.77 8.11
N LYS A 194 -29.52 -2.54 7.65
CA LYS A 194 -29.57 -1.33 8.49
C LYS A 194 -30.95 -1.08 9.07
N ALA A 195 -32.02 -1.32 8.30
CA ALA A 195 -33.40 -1.23 8.78
C ALA A 195 -33.72 -2.32 9.82
N ARG A 196 -33.24 -3.55 9.62
CA ARG A 196 -33.39 -4.65 10.59
C ARG A 196 -32.63 -4.38 11.89
N GLU A 197 -31.41 -3.86 11.78
CA GLU A 197 -30.62 -3.47 12.95
C GLU A 197 -31.29 -2.32 13.71
N ALA A 198 -31.81 -1.32 13.00
CA ALA A 198 -32.60 -0.24 13.59
C ALA A 198 -33.92 -0.74 14.22
N ALA A 199 -34.55 -1.78 13.69
CA ALA A 199 -35.74 -2.40 14.29
C ALA A 199 -35.38 -3.20 15.55
N ASN A 200 -34.23 -3.87 15.57
CA ASN A 200 -33.73 -4.59 16.74
C ASN A 200 -33.30 -3.66 17.88
N THR A 201 -32.89 -2.42 17.59
CA THR A 201 -32.57 -1.42 18.62
C THR A 201 -33.81 -0.73 19.20
N VAL A 202 -35.00 -0.91 18.61
CA VAL A 202 -36.26 -0.49 19.24
C VAL A 202 -36.65 -1.52 20.29
N ASP A 203 -36.30 -1.24 21.54
CA ASP A 203 -36.67 -2.06 22.69
C ASP A 203 -38.21 -2.05 22.88
N ILE A 204 -38.87 -3.08 22.35
CA ILE A 204 -40.34 -3.27 22.38
C ILE A 204 -40.85 -3.30 23.84
N THR A 205 -40.01 -3.62 24.81
CA THR A 205 -40.37 -3.62 26.24
C THR A 205 -40.68 -2.21 26.75
N GLN A 206 -40.01 -1.18 26.21
CA GLN A 206 -40.21 0.20 26.63
C GLN A 206 -41.52 0.80 26.10
N VAL A 207 -41.96 0.39 24.91
CA VAL A 207 -43.21 0.84 24.28
C VAL A 207 -44.43 0.26 24.99
N MET A 208 -44.39 -1.03 25.38
CA MET A 208 -45.48 -1.65 26.14
C MET A 208 -45.64 -1.04 27.54
N SER A 209 -44.53 -0.66 28.19
CA SER A 209 -44.57 0.01 29.51
C SER A 209 -45.22 1.40 29.48
N LYS A 210 -45.17 2.11 28.34
CA LYS A 210 -45.80 3.43 28.16
C LYS A 210 -47.29 3.31 27.85
N LEU A 211 -47.72 2.25 27.17
CA LEU A 211 -49.15 1.99 26.95
C LEU A 211 -49.85 1.61 28.27
N ASP A 212 -49.21 0.77 29.08
CA ASP A 212 -49.81 0.28 30.32
C ASP A 212 -49.97 1.39 31.38
N ARG A 213 -48.97 2.28 31.49
CA ARG A 213 -49.04 3.49 32.34
C ARG A 213 -50.15 4.45 31.92
N ARG A 214 -50.44 4.55 30.62
CA ARG A 214 -51.50 5.43 30.08
C ARG A 214 -52.91 4.84 30.29
N SER A 215 -53.02 3.52 30.37
CA SER A 215 -54.25 2.80 30.72
C SER A 215 -54.60 2.99 32.20
N GLN A 216 -53.60 2.94 33.09
CA GLN A 216 -53.81 3.11 34.54
C GLN A 216 -54.26 4.54 34.91
N LEU A 217 -53.72 5.58 34.26
CA LEU A 217 -54.12 6.98 34.50
C LEU A 217 -55.58 7.30 34.12
N LYS A 218 -56.26 6.47 33.33
CA LYS A 218 -57.69 6.64 33.01
C LYS A 218 -58.64 6.03 34.06
N LYS A 219 -58.13 5.25 35.02
CA LYS A 219 -58.95 4.59 36.05
C LYS A 219 -59.02 5.33 37.39
N GLU A 220 -58.20 6.35 37.62
CA GLU A 220 -58.18 7.14 38.87
C GLU A 220 -58.71 8.57 38.68
N LEU A 221 -59.96 8.69 38.23
CA LEU A 221 -60.74 9.93 38.41
C LEU A 221 -61.87 9.62 39.39
N PRO A 222 -61.95 10.30 40.55
CA PRO A 222 -62.96 10.00 41.55
C PRO A 222 -64.35 10.45 41.07
N PRO A 223 -65.42 9.67 41.31
CA PRO A 223 -66.78 10.16 41.11
C PRO A 223 -67.12 11.21 42.18
N LYS A 224 -67.96 12.18 41.80
CA LYS A 224 -68.52 13.24 42.66
C LYS A 224 -69.34 12.69 43.82
#